data_AF-A0A7S1GKK1-F1
#
_entry.id   AF-A0A7S1GKK1-F1
#
_cell.length_a   1.000
_cell.length_b   1.000
_cell.length_c   1.000
_cell.angle_alpha   90.00
_cell.angle_beta   90.00
_cell.angle_gamma   90.00
#
_symmetry.space_group_name_H-M   'P 1'
#
loop_
_entity.id
_entity.type
_entity.pdbx_description
1 polymer ?
#
loop_
_entity_poly.entity_id
_entity_poly.type
_entity_poly.pdbx_seq_one_letter_code
_entity_poly.pdbx_strand_id
1 'polypeptide(L)'
;IPVPRWVEYGVGSLLQGTIADLFGTTTTVQDLAKQDQYVKPLQRFRKRIAYANAFSTDFQVPTTTGAFLSTSSSYPHKVVERRNIDDSTTTSSSSSSSSSSPSSPIVLTVETEPSDIPKEARETADLSLFLDSMGWTKVFCDVRESIPLPAIPLPFFSEQREIPKDQRTFRSQELVPLLTSFGTKWSIPFGHTVMVANSKSPGYAEFNARGRPVMDRLAHDMIHDILRLSKVTCDDSV
;
A
#
# COMPACT_ATOMS: atom_id res chain seq x y z
N ILE A 1 0.52 -21.33 -7.52
CA ILE A 1 1.22 -22.10 -8.59
C ILE A 1 2.72 -21.96 -8.32
N PRO A 2 3.52 -23.04 -8.35
CA PRO A 2 4.94 -22.96 -7.97
C PRO A 2 5.71 -22.13 -8.99
N VAL A 3 6.59 -21.27 -8.48
CA VAL A 3 7.48 -20.42 -9.28
C VAL A 3 8.53 -21.33 -9.93
N PRO A 4 8.98 -21.06 -11.18
CA PRO A 4 10.04 -21.84 -11.81
C PRO A 4 11.30 -21.89 -10.92
N ARG A 5 11.81 -23.09 -10.63
CA ARG A 5 12.91 -23.34 -9.67
C ARG A 5 14.15 -22.46 -9.86
N TRP A 6 14.47 -22.07 -11.09
CA TRP A 6 15.64 -21.21 -11.36
C TRP A 6 15.45 -19.77 -10.83
N VAL A 7 14.21 -19.27 -10.79
CA VAL A 7 13.86 -17.99 -10.17
C VAL A 7 13.91 -18.11 -8.64
N GLU A 8 13.45 -19.23 -8.08
CA GLU A 8 13.56 -19.53 -6.64
C GLU A 8 15.03 -19.59 -6.18
N TYR A 9 15.93 -20.20 -6.96
CA TYR A 9 17.35 -20.25 -6.62
C TYR A 9 18.04 -18.88 -6.67
N GLY A 10 17.69 -18.03 -7.63
CA GLY A 10 18.25 -16.68 -7.76
C GLY A 10 17.75 -15.70 -6.71
N VAL A 11 16.46 -15.79 -6.33
CA VAL A 11 15.84 -14.92 -5.30
C VAL A 11 16.12 -15.45 -3.89
N GLY A 12 16.17 -16.77 -3.72
CA GLY A 12 16.36 -17.43 -2.42
C GLY A 12 17.77 -17.31 -1.84
N SER A 13 18.83 -17.29 -2.67
CA SER A 13 20.20 -17.15 -2.14
C SER A 13 20.55 -15.72 -1.72
N LEU A 14 19.81 -14.72 -2.19
CA LEU A 14 20.08 -13.29 -1.96
C LEU A 14 19.32 -12.72 -0.75
N LEU A 15 18.31 -13.42 -0.22
CA LEU A 15 17.33 -12.84 0.72
C LEU A 15 17.02 -13.71 1.96
N GLN A 16 17.74 -14.82 2.18
CA GLN A 16 17.36 -15.88 3.15
C GLN A 16 16.93 -15.40 4.56
N GLY A 17 17.60 -14.41 5.16
CA GLY A 17 17.22 -13.86 6.47
C GLY A 17 15.98 -12.96 6.42
N THR A 18 15.93 -12.06 5.43
CA THR A 18 14.80 -11.13 5.22
C THR A 18 13.53 -11.85 4.78
N ILE A 19 13.67 -12.93 4.01
CA ILE A 19 12.60 -13.81 3.54
C ILE A 19 11.91 -14.54 4.71
N ALA A 20 12.66 -14.94 5.73
CA ALA A 20 12.10 -15.60 6.91
C ALA A 20 11.19 -14.66 7.72
N ASP A 21 11.60 -13.40 7.92
CA ASP A 21 10.76 -12.35 8.53
C ASP A 21 9.55 -12.01 7.64
N LEU A 22 9.75 -11.93 6.32
CA LEU A 22 8.71 -11.69 5.30
C LEU A 22 7.57 -12.68 5.32
N PHE A 23 7.90 -13.97 5.45
CA PHE A 23 6.94 -15.08 5.40
C PHE A 23 6.33 -15.38 6.76
N GLY A 24 6.52 -14.50 7.75
CA GLY A 24 5.92 -14.65 9.07
C GLY A 24 6.43 -15.85 9.84
N THR A 25 7.66 -16.33 9.53
CA THR A 25 8.30 -17.39 10.31
C THR A 25 8.93 -16.87 11.61
N THR A 26 8.91 -15.55 11.81
CA THR A 26 9.35 -14.88 13.04
C THR A 26 8.19 -14.18 13.72
N THR A 27 8.27 -14.04 15.05
CA THR A 27 7.27 -13.32 15.85
C THR A 27 7.46 -11.81 15.78
N THR A 28 8.49 -11.30 15.09
CA THR A 28 8.91 -9.89 15.12
C THR A 28 7.77 -8.92 14.83
N VAL A 29 7.00 -9.11 13.76
CA VAL A 29 5.87 -8.22 13.42
C VAL A 29 4.76 -8.29 14.48
N GLN A 30 4.51 -9.49 15.02
CA GLN A 30 3.55 -9.66 16.12
C GLN A 30 4.06 -8.99 17.39
N ASP A 31 5.35 -9.10 17.70
CA ASP A 31 6.00 -8.48 18.84
C ASP A 31 5.97 -6.95 18.75
N LEU A 32 6.29 -6.39 17.59
CA LEU A 32 6.20 -4.95 17.32
C LEU A 32 4.78 -4.41 17.51
N ALA A 33 3.77 -5.22 17.19
CA ALA A 33 2.38 -4.79 17.25
C ALA A 33 1.66 -5.19 18.56
N LYS A 34 2.27 -6.04 19.40
CA LYS A 34 1.72 -6.44 20.71
C LYS A 34 2.44 -5.80 21.89
N GLN A 35 3.74 -5.53 21.78
CA GLN A 35 4.52 -5.02 22.90
C GLN A 35 4.30 -3.51 23.06
N ASP A 36 3.91 -3.11 24.28
CA ASP A 36 3.60 -1.73 24.64
C ASP A 36 4.74 -0.75 24.34
N GLN A 37 6.00 -1.21 24.35
CA GLN A 37 7.17 -0.38 24.05
C GLN A 37 7.18 0.17 22.63
N TYR A 38 6.56 -0.53 21.67
CA TYR A 38 6.45 -0.10 20.28
C TYR A 38 5.11 0.55 19.97
N VAL A 39 4.04 0.02 20.58
CA VAL A 39 2.67 0.47 20.34
C VAL A 39 2.35 1.81 21.01
N LYS A 40 2.78 2.03 22.26
CA LYS A 40 2.48 3.28 22.98
C LYS A 40 3.05 4.52 22.27
N PRO A 41 4.32 4.52 21.78
CA PRO A 41 4.81 5.61 20.95
C PRO A 41 3.95 5.82 19.71
N LEU A 42 3.53 4.75 19.02
CA LEU A 42 2.73 4.83 17.81
C LEU A 42 1.36 5.48 18.04
N GLN A 43 0.73 5.18 19.18
CA GLN A 43 -0.54 5.78 19.60
C GLN A 43 -0.44 7.29 19.89
N ARG A 44 0.76 7.80 20.23
CA ARG A 44 0.96 9.23 20.53
C ARG A 44 1.00 10.12 19.29
N PHE A 45 1.23 9.56 18.10
CA PHE A 45 1.19 10.35 16.87
C PHE A 45 -0.24 10.86 16.63
N ARG A 46 -0.38 12.13 16.22
CA ARG A 46 -1.69 12.69 15.87
C ARG A 46 -2.21 12.19 14.52
N LYS A 47 -1.29 11.85 13.61
CA LYS A 47 -1.57 11.32 12.28
C LYS A 47 -0.65 10.14 12.02
N ARG A 48 -1.22 9.09 11.44
CA ARG A 48 -0.52 7.86 11.03
C ARG A 48 -0.90 7.58 9.59
N ILE A 49 0.10 7.36 8.75
CA ILE A 49 -0.10 7.10 7.32
C ILE A 49 0.66 5.83 6.95
N ALA A 50 0.00 4.90 6.27
CA ALA A 50 0.59 3.69 5.74
C ALA A 50 0.49 3.71 4.21
N TYR A 51 1.64 3.79 3.54
CA TYR A 51 1.73 3.61 2.10
C TYR A 51 1.96 2.14 1.81
N ALA A 52 1.12 1.55 0.95
CA ALA A 52 1.21 0.15 0.58
C ALA A 52 1.14 -0.04 -0.94
N ASN A 53 1.93 -0.99 -1.43
CA ASN A 53 1.83 -1.47 -2.80
C ASN A 53 0.47 -2.13 -3.01
N ALA A 54 -0.23 -1.78 -4.09
CA ALA A 54 -1.42 -2.47 -4.55
C ALA A 54 -1.05 -3.60 -5.53
N PHE A 55 -2.01 -4.47 -5.78
CA PHE A 55 -1.99 -5.56 -6.77
C PHE A 55 -0.83 -6.54 -6.62
N SER A 56 -0.38 -6.76 -5.38
CA SER A 56 0.68 -7.73 -5.06
C SER A 56 1.96 -7.51 -5.87
N THR A 57 2.28 -6.25 -6.16
CA THR A 57 3.45 -5.82 -6.94
C THR A 57 4.75 -5.85 -6.15
N ASP A 58 4.69 -6.24 -4.88
CA ASP A 58 5.81 -6.27 -3.95
C ASP A 58 5.86 -7.62 -3.23
N PHE A 59 7.02 -8.27 -3.33
CA PHE A 59 7.30 -9.53 -2.65
C PHE A 59 7.79 -9.30 -1.23
N GLN A 60 8.47 -8.18 -0.98
CA GLN A 60 9.05 -7.83 0.32
C GLN A 60 7.96 -7.43 1.31
N VAL A 61 7.04 -6.56 0.91
CA VAL A 61 5.95 -6.16 1.79
C VAL A 61 4.63 -6.40 1.07
N PRO A 62 4.01 -7.58 1.27
CA PRO A 62 2.70 -7.85 0.71
C PRO A 62 1.69 -6.76 1.09
N THR A 63 0.76 -6.44 0.18
CA THR A 63 -0.28 -5.41 0.39
C THR A 63 -1.03 -5.59 1.71
N THR A 64 -1.34 -6.84 2.08
CA THR A 64 -2.02 -7.17 3.34
C THR A 64 -1.18 -6.81 4.55
N THR A 65 0.13 -7.06 4.50
CA THR A 65 1.04 -6.73 5.59
C THR A 65 1.26 -5.23 5.69
N GLY A 66 1.58 -4.57 4.56
CA GLY A 66 1.89 -3.14 4.53
C GLY A 66 0.70 -2.23 4.87
N ALA A 67 -0.52 -2.68 4.59
CA ALA A 67 -1.74 -1.96 4.93
C ALA A 67 -2.54 -2.60 6.07
N PHE A 68 -1.96 -3.55 6.81
CA PHE A 68 -2.60 -4.23 7.95
C PHE A 68 -3.99 -4.81 7.61
N LEU A 69 -4.17 -5.35 6.40
CA LEU A 69 -5.42 -5.96 5.98
C LEU A 69 -5.46 -7.44 6.36
N SER A 70 -6.59 -7.87 6.90
CA SER A 70 -6.95 -9.27 7.14
C SER A 70 -8.28 -9.63 6.48
N THR A 71 -8.39 -10.90 6.08
CA THR A 71 -9.63 -11.52 5.60
C THR A 71 -10.64 -11.81 6.72
N SER A 72 -10.20 -11.79 7.99
CA SER A 72 -11.08 -11.95 9.15
C SER A 72 -11.54 -10.61 9.75
N SER A 73 -10.84 -9.52 9.44
CA SER A 73 -11.13 -8.21 10.01
C SER A 73 -12.32 -7.55 9.30
N SER A 74 -13.29 -7.14 10.11
CA SER A 74 -14.46 -6.38 9.67
C SER A 74 -14.34 -4.88 9.93
N TYR A 75 -13.15 -4.39 10.33
CA TYR A 75 -12.95 -2.97 10.67
C TYR A 75 -13.30 -2.05 9.49
N PRO A 76 -14.09 -0.97 9.71
CA PRO A 76 -14.52 -0.09 8.65
C PRO A 76 -13.39 0.83 8.15
N HIS A 77 -13.30 0.97 6.83
CA HIS A 77 -12.34 1.79 6.10
C HIS A 77 -13.11 2.77 5.21
N LYS A 78 -13.13 4.04 5.58
CA LYS A 78 -13.83 5.09 4.83
C LYS A 78 -12.98 5.56 3.66
N VAL A 79 -13.56 5.65 2.47
CA VAL A 79 -12.85 6.14 1.28
C VAL A 79 -12.67 7.65 1.36
N VAL A 80 -11.44 8.11 1.17
CA VAL A 80 -11.07 9.53 1.08
C VAL A 80 -10.83 9.94 -0.36
N GLU A 81 -10.12 9.11 -1.11
CA GLU A 81 -9.74 9.37 -2.49
C GLU A 81 -9.75 8.08 -3.30
N ARG A 82 -10.14 8.17 -4.57
CA ARG A 82 -10.10 7.06 -5.52
C ARG A 82 -9.66 7.58 -6.88
N ARG A 83 -8.84 6.80 -7.57
CA ARG A 83 -8.52 7.03 -8.99
C ARG A 83 -9.78 6.81 -9.84
N ASN A 84 -10.21 7.84 -10.57
CA ASN A 84 -11.20 7.67 -11.64
C ASN A 84 -10.49 7.06 -12.87
N ILE A 85 -10.83 5.81 -13.21
CA ILE A 85 -10.26 5.11 -14.36
C ILE A 85 -10.95 5.52 -15.69
N ASP A 86 -12.11 6.19 -15.62
CA ASP A 86 -12.97 6.42 -16.80
C ASP A 86 -12.49 7.48 -17.79
N ASP A 87 -11.43 8.25 -17.51
CA ASP A 87 -11.09 9.41 -18.35
C ASP A 87 -10.25 9.08 -19.59
N SER A 88 -9.97 7.79 -19.86
CA SER A 88 -9.12 7.38 -20.99
C SER A 88 -9.85 6.67 -22.13
N THR A 89 -11.17 6.49 -22.07
CA THR A 89 -11.86 5.60 -23.04
C THR A 89 -13.16 6.15 -23.61
N THR A 90 -13.17 7.40 -24.07
CA THR A 90 -14.04 7.85 -25.18
C THR A 90 -13.45 9.14 -25.76
N THR A 91 -12.74 9.17 -26.89
CA THR A 91 -13.35 9.25 -28.22
C THR A 91 -12.21 9.25 -29.24
N SER A 92 -12.29 8.34 -30.21
CA SER A 92 -11.45 8.30 -31.39
C SER A 92 -11.52 9.63 -32.18
N SER A 93 -10.41 9.98 -32.82
CA SER A 93 -10.28 10.98 -33.89
C SER A 93 -10.48 12.46 -33.52
N SER A 94 -9.41 13.10 -33.04
CA SER A 94 -8.75 14.19 -33.79
C SER A 94 -7.47 14.64 -33.07
N SER A 95 -6.41 14.70 -33.86
CA SER A 95 -5.07 15.15 -33.53
C SER A 95 -5.06 16.48 -32.77
N SER A 96 -4.76 16.44 -31.49
CA SER A 96 -4.09 17.53 -30.79
C SER A 96 -3.23 16.93 -29.70
N SER A 97 -1.98 17.39 -29.63
CA SER A 97 -0.95 17.02 -28.69
C SER A 97 -1.35 17.36 -27.26
N SER A 98 -2.21 16.54 -26.66
CA SER A 98 -2.49 16.60 -25.24
C SER A 98 -1.28 16.01 -24.52
N SER A 99 -0.58 16.87 -23.77
CA SER A 99 0.35 16.45 -22.75
C SER A 99 -0.39 15.52 -21.79
N SER A 100 -0.26 14.21 -21.99
CA SER A 100 -0.83 13.20 -21.11
C SER A 100 -0.21 13.38 -19.73
N SER A 101 -0.90 14.10 -18.85
CA SER A 101 -0.51 14.19 -17.45
C SER A 101 -0.33 12.77 -16.92
N PRO A 102 0.80 12.46 -16.26
CA PRO A 102 1.07 11.11 -15.80
C PRO A 102 -0.07 10.62 -14.91
N SER A 103 -0.54 9.39 -15.16
CA SER A 103 -1.51 8.69 -14.34
C SER A 103 -1.03 8.73 -12.88
N SER A 104 -1.87 9.26 -11.97
CA SER A 104 -1.51 9.29 -10.54
C SER A 104 -1.25 7.87 -10.04
N PRO A 105 -0.14 7.56 -9.36
CA PRO A 105 0.15 6.22 -8.87
C PRO A 105 -0.78 5.79 -7.72
N ILE A 106 -1.58 6.70 -7.17
CA ILE A 106 -2.54 6.39 -6.10
C ILE A 106 -3.82 5.82 -6.70
N VAL A 107 -4.26 4.66 -6.22
CA VAL A 107 -5.51 4.01 -6.65
C VAL A 107 -6.63 4.29 -5.67
N LEU A 108 -6.32 4.21 -4.38
CA LEU A 108 -7.29 4.28 -3.30
C LEU A 108 -6.60 4.83 -2.04
N THR A 109 -7.24 5.79 -1.40
CA THR A 109 -6.91 6.23 -0.04
C THR A 109 -8.11 5.98 0.85
N VAL A 110 -7.88 5.27 1.96
CA VAL A 110 -8.90 5.02 2.98
C VAL A 110 -8.44 5.49 4.34
N GLU A 111 -9.38 5.80 5.21
CA GLU A 111 -9.15 6.16 6.60
C GLU A 111 -9.90 5.21 7.54
N THR A 112 -9.25 4.87 8.64
CA THR A 112 -9.87 4.21 9.78
C THR A 112 -10.08 5.23 10.89
N GLU A 113 -11.23 5.16 11.56
CA GLU A 113 -11.47 5.98 12.75
C GLU A 113 -10.82 5.32 13.96
N PRO A 114 -10.23 6.09 14.90
CA PRO A 114 -9.76 5.53 16.16
C PRO A 114 -10.91 4.91 16.96
N SER A 115 -10.67 3.77 17.59
CA SER A 115 -11.64 3.11 18.47
C SER A 115 -10.95 2.44 19.65
N ASP A 116 -11.62 2.46 20.79
CA ASP A 116 -11.21 1.71 21.98
C ASP A 116 -11.49 0.23 21.76
N ILE A 117 -10.51 -0.48 21.22
CA ILE A 117 -10.60 -1.94 21.07
C ILE A 117 -10.19 -2.63 22.37
N PRO A 118 -10.94 -3.66 22.82
CA PRO A 118 -10.57 -4.48 23.97
C PRO A 118 -9.14 -5.02 23.84
N LYS A 119 -8.39 -5.00 24.95
CA LYS A 119 -7.01 -5.53 24.99
C LYS A 119 -6.91 -6.99 24.51
N GLU A 120 -7.99 -7.76 24.64
CA GLU A 120 -8.15 -9.14 24.18
C GLU A 120 -7.97 -9.31 22.66
N ALA A 121 -8.24 -8.26 21.87
CA ALA A 121 -7.96 -8.25 20.43
C ALA A 121 -6.44 -8.22 20.12
N ARG A 122 -5.58 -7.90 21.09
CA ARG A 122 -4.12 -8.02 20.95
C ARG A 122 -3.64 -9.46 21.10
N GLU A 123 -4.39 -10.28 21.83
CA GLU A 123 -4.02 -11.67 22.13
C GLU A 123 -4.59 -12.64 21.08
N THR A 124 -5.84 -12.41 20.69
CA THR A 124 -6.48 -13.09 19.57
C THR A 124 -5.90 -12.57 18.25
N ALA A 125 -5.71 -13.44 17.27
CA ALA A 125 -4.89 -13.20 16.07
C ALA A 125 -5.31 -12.04 15.15
N ASP A 126 -6.23 -11.15 15.54
CA ASP A 126 -6.68 -10.02 14.73
C ASP A 126 -5.85 -8.76 14.95
N LEU A 127 -4.54 -8.90 14.68
CA LEU A 127 -3.57 -7.81 14.74
C LEU A 127 -4.00 -6.63 13.85
N SER A 128 -4.58 -6.93 12.69
CA SER A 128 -5.15 -5.93 11.77
C SER A 128 -6.20 -5.06 12.45
N LEU A 129 -7.15 -5.66 13.17
CA LEU A 129 -8.19 -4.92 13.88
C LEU A 129 -7.59 -3.98 14.92
N PHE A 130 -6.63 -4.47 15.71
CA PHE A 130 -5.93 -3.64 16.70
C PHE A 130 -5.15 -2.49 16.07
N LEU A 131 -4.43 -2.74 14.96
CA LEU A 131 -3.70 -1.69 14.25
C LEU A 131 -4.67 -0.67 13.66
N ASP A 132 -5.76 -1.11 13.02
CA ASP A 132 -6.77 -0.25 12.40
C ASP A 132 -7.44 0.69 13.40
N SER A 133 -7.63 0.23 14.63
CA SER A 133 -8.25 1.02 15.69
C SER A 133 -7.40 2.16 16.20
N MET A 134 -6.13 2.23 15.81
CA MET A 134 -5.32 3.41 16.10
C MET A 134 -5.65 4.58 15.17
N GLY A 135 -6.45 4.38 14.13
CA GLY A 135 -6.79 5.43 13.16
C GLY A 135 -5.64 5.74 12.22
N TRP A 136 -5.72 5.19 11.01
CA TRP A 136 -4.72 5.26 9.96
C TRP A 136 -5.31 5.85 8.68
N THR A 137 -4.50 6.60 7.96
CA THR A 137 -4.69 6.83 6.53
C THR A 137 -3.89 5.78 5.77
N LYS A 138 -4.55 4.95 4.97
CA LYS A 138 -3.90 3.91 4.15
C LYS A 138 -3.97 4.32 2.69
N VAL A 139 -2.80 4.42 2.06
CA VAL A 139 -2.64 4.87 0.67
C VAL A 139 -2.15 3.71 -0.17
N PHE A 140 -2.96 3.29 -1.15
CA PHE A 140 -2.68 2.16 -2.02
C PHE A 140 -2.12 2.64 -3.36
N CYS A 141 -0.89 2.22 -3.66
CA CYS A 141 -0.14 2.66 -4.83
C CYS A 141 -0.08 1.56 -5.89
N ASP A 142 -0.51 1.85 -7.12
CA ASP A 142 -0.26 1.01 -8.28
C ASP A 142 1.03 1.44 -8.96
N VAL A 143 2.08 0.66 -8.72
CA VAL A 143 3.42 0.92 -9.23
C VAL A 143 3.76 0.08 -10.47
N ARG A 144 2.80 -0.65 -11.05
CA ARG A 144 3.06 -1.57 -12.19
C ARG A 144 3.67 -0.86 -13.39
N GLU A 145 3.21 0.35 -13.68
CA GLU A 145 3.75 1.18 -14.77
C GLU A 145 5.15 1.73 -14.48
N SER A 146 5.51 1.78 -13.19
CA SER A 146 6.80 2.30 -12.73
C SER A 146 7.89 1.21 -12.66
N ILE A 147 7.53 -0.08 -12.70
CA ILE A 147 8.50 -1.18 -12.71
C ILE A 147 9.11 -1.30 -14.12
N PRO A 148 10.43 -1.13 -14.30
CA PRO A 148 11.09 -1.14 -15.61
C PRO A 148 11.35 -2.56 -16.12
N LEU A 149 10.39 -3.46 -15.98
CA LEU A 149 10.48 -4.85 -16.41
C LEU A 149 9.25 -5.22 -17.24
N PRO A 150 9.41 -5.99 -18.33
CA PRO A 150 8.29 -6.36 -19.19
C PRO A 150 7.28 -7.19 -18.39
N ALA A 151 6.02 -6.76 -18.42
CA ALA A 151 4.93 -7.51 -17.82
C ALA A 151 4.65 -8.77 -18.65
N ILE A 152 4.56 -9.93 -17.99
CA ILE A 152 4.26 -11.20 -18.67
C ILE A 152 2.73 -11.36 -18.70
N PRO A 153 2.10 -11.48 -19.87
CA PRO A 153 0.67 -11.76 -19.96
C PRO A 153 0.40 -13.17 -19.42
N LEU A 154 -0.56 -13.31 -18.50
CA LEU A 154 -0.92 -14.61 -17.95
C LEU A 154 -2.34 -15.01 -18.40
N PRO A 155 -2.50 -16.08 -19.20
CA PRO A 155 -3.78 -16.44 -19.84
C PRO A 155 -4.85 -17.00 -18.88
N PHE A 156 -4.53 -17.20 -17.59
CA PHE A 156 -5.42 -17.85 -16.61
C PHE A 156 -5.81 -16.96 -15.42
N PHE A 157 -5.44 -15.67 -15.42
CA PHE A 157 -5.72 -14.77 -14.30
C PHE A 157 -6.98 -13.94 -14.58
N SER A 158 -7.77 -13.73 -13.53
CA SER A 158 -9.05 -13.02 -13.64
C SER A 158 -8.85 -11.56 -14.02
N GLU A 159 -9.89 -10.97 -14.61
CA GLU A 159 -9.98 -9.52 -14.71
C GLU A 159 -9.76 -8.89 -13.32
N GLN A 160 -9.00 -7.80 -13.32
CA GLN A 160 -8.76 -7.03 -12.13
C GLN A 160 -10.12 -6.50 -11.64
N ARG A 161 -10.47 -6.80 -10.38
CA ARG A 161 -11.69 -6.27 -9.79
C ARG A 161 -11.58 -4.76 -9.71
N GLU A 162 -12.50 -4.06 -10.38
CA GLU A 162 -12.63 -2.63 -10.24
C GLU A 162 -13.09 -2.29 -8.82
N ILE A 163 -12.58 -1.19 -8.29
CA ILE A 163 -13.04 -0.67 -7.00
C ILE A 163 -14.41 -0.02 -7.23
N PRO A 164 -15.50 -0.50 -6.59
CA PRO A 164 -16.83 0.06 -6.79
C PRO A 164 -16.87 1.56 -6.53
N LYS A 165 -17.43 2.34 -7.45
CA LYS A 165 -17.40 3.82 -7.41
C LYS A 165 -18.34 4.41 -6.36
N ASP A 166 -19.47 3.77 -6.16
CA ASP A 166 -20.52 4.16 -5.22
C ASP A 166 -20.22 3.78 -3.76
N GLN A 167 -19.38 2.76 -3.56
CA GLN A 167 -19.01 2.30 -2.23
C GLN A 167 -18.11 3.33 -1.52
N ARG A 168 -18.60 3.87 -0.39
CA ARG A 168 -17.90 4.87 0.43
C ARG A 168 -17.13 4.28 1.60
N THR A 169 -17.42 3.03 1.95
CA THR A 169 -16.79 2.33 3.07
C THR A 169 -16.55 0.89 2.69
N PHE A 170 -15.37 0.38 3.02
CA PHE A 170 -15.00 -1.02 2.88
C PHE A 170 -14.69 -1.64 4.23
N ARG A 171 -14.79 -2.96 4.32
CA ARG A 171 -14.17 -3.73 5.39
C ARG A 171 -12.80 -4.21 4.94
N SER A 172 -11.91 -4.48 5.90
CA SER A 172 -10.60 -5.06 5.58
C SER A 172 -10.72 -6.31 4.71
N GLN A 173 -11.62 -7.23 5.07
CA GLN A 173 -11.88 -8.46 4.30
C GLN A 173 -12.33 -8.22 2.84
N GLU A 174 -12.90 -7.07 2.54
CA GLU A 174 -13.33 -6.68 1.18
C GLU A 174 -12.17 -6.04 0.41
N LEU A 175 -11.31 -5.29 1.09
CA LEU A 175 -10.13 -4.67 0.48
C LEU A 175 -9.07 -5.68 0.06
N VAL A 176 -8.90 -6.79 0.82
CA VAL A 176 -7.92 -7.84 0.49
C VAL A 176 -8.09 -8.34 -0.95
N PRO A 177 -9.24 -8.92 -1.37
CA PRO A 177 -9.37 -9.41 -2.74
C PRO A 177 -9.34 -8.28 -3.78
N LEU A 178 -9.76 -7.06 -3.47
CA LEU A 178 -9.69 -5.92 -4.41
C LEU A 178 -8.25 -5.51 -4.70
N LEU A 179 -7.39 -5.48 -3.68
CA LEU A 179 -6.05 -4.90 -3.75
C LEU A 179 -4.93 -5.93 -3.84
N THR A 180 -5.23 -7.22 -3.68
CA THR A 180 -4.24 -8.31 -3.87
C THR A 180 -4.44 -9.11 -5.15
N SER A 181 -5.53 -8.84 -5.90
CA SER A 181 -5.78 -9.49 -7.17
C SER A 181 -4.64 -9.21 -8.15
N PHE A 182 -4.02 -10.28 -8.64
CA PHE A 182 -3.16 -10.22 -9.82
C PHE A 182 -4.06 -9.95 -11.02
N GLY A 183 -3.86 -8.83 -11.71
CA GLY A 183 -4.55 -8.57 -12.97
C GLY A 183 -4.13 -9.55 -14.07
N THR A 184 -4.51 -9.24 -15.31
CA THR A 184 -4.14 -10.04 -16.50
C THR A 184 -2.64 -10.06 -16.83
N LYS A 185 -1.86 -9.22 -16.13
CA LYS A 185 -0.42 -9.06 -16.30
C LYS A 185 0.29 -9.32 -14.98
N TRP A 186 1.27 -10.21 -15.02
CA TRP A 186 2.17 -10.42 -13.89
C TRP A 186 3.35 -9.46 -13.98
N SER A 187 3.47 -8.60 -12.97
CA SER A 187 4.63 -7.74 -12.75
C SER A 187 5.63 -8.46 -11.84
N ILE A 188 6.92 -8.36 -12.17
CA ILE A 188 7.98 -8.87 -11.29
C ILE A 188 7.91 -8.09 -9.98
N PRO A 189 7.91 -8.76 -8.82
CA PRO A 189 7.47 -8.15 -7.56
C PRO A 189 8.58 -7.32 -6.89
N PHE A 190 9.00 -6.24 -7.57
CA PHE A 190 10.01 -5.27 -7.13
C PHE A 190 9.38 -3.92 -6.71
N GLY A 191 8.08 -3.88 -6.44
CA GLY A 191 7.34 -2.68 -6.08
C GLY A 191 7.91 -1.93 -4.87
N HIS A 192 8.51 -2.64 -3.89
CA HIS A 192 9.17 -2.02 -2.74
C HIS A 192 10.19 -0.94 -3.15
N THR A 193 11.03 -1.26 -4.14
CA THR A 193 12.12 -0.38 -4.58
C THR A 193 11.57 0.95 -5.12
N VAL A 194 10.41 0.90 -5.79
CA VAL A 194 9.72 2.06 -6.37
C VAL A 194 9.01 2.89 -5.30
N MET A 195 8.71 2.29 -4.16
CA MET A 195 8.12 2.93 -2.99
C MET A 195 9.16 3.41 -1.97
N VAL A 196 10.45 3.39 -2.29
CA VAL A 196 11.52 3.88 -1.41
C VAL A 196 12.44 4.83 -2.16
N ALA A 197 12.73 5.99 -1.56
CA ALA A 197 13.79 6.86 -2.04
C ALA A 197 15.16 6.24 -1.71
N ASN A 198 15.79 5.59 -2.68
CA ASN A 198 17.12 5.01 -2.52
C ASN A 198 18.01 5.36 -3.73
N SER A 199 19.19 5.94 -3.46
CA SER A 199 20.16 6.38 -4.47
C SER A 199 21.57 5.83 -4.20
N LYS A 200 21.69 4.71 -3.49
CA LYS A 200 22.98 4.11 -3.09
C LYS A 200 23.92 3.81 -4.26
N SER A 201 23.41 3.63 -5.48
CA SER A 201 24.20 3.54 -6.70
C SER A 201 23.47 4.20 -7.88
N PRO A 202 24.18 4.54 -8.97
CA PRO A 202 23.54 5.12 -10.16
C PRO A 202 22.43 4.24 -10.74
N GLY A 203 22.61 2.91 -10.77
CA GLY A 203 21.59 1.98 -11.24
C GLY A 203 20.36 1.93 -10.33
N TYR A 204 20.54 1.98 -9.00
CA TYR A 204 19.40 2.09 -8.07
C TYR A 204 18.69 3.45 -8.21
N ALA A 205 19.44 4.52 -8.40
CA ALA A 205 18.88 5.85 -8.58
C ALA A 205 18.01 5.93 -9.85
N GLU A 206 18.47 5.36 -10.97
CA GLU A 206 17.70 5.30 -12.21
C GLU A 206 16.44 4.43 -12.05
N PHE A 207 16.54 3.27 -11.42
CA PHE A 207 15.40 2.39 -11.16
C PHE A 207 14.35 3.09 -10.28
N ASN A 208 14.78 3.78 -9.22
CA ASN A 208 13.89 4.42 -8.25
C ASN A 208 13.37 5.77 -8.72
N ALA A 209 13.97 6.38 -9.76
CA ALA A 209 13.47 7.63 -10.34
C ALA A 209 12.02 7.51 -10.83
N ARG A 210 11.59 6.31 -11.24
CA ARG A 210 10.20 6.04 -11.63
C ARG A 210 9.22 6.06 -10.45
N GLY A 211 9.71 5.90 -9.23
CA GLY A 211 8.94 6.03 -7.99
C GLY A 211 8.71 7.47 -7.54
N ARG A 212 9.30 8.45 -8.24
CA ARG A 212 9.17 9.87 -7.91
C ARG A 212 7.72 10.34 -7.70
N PRO A 213 6.72 9.96 -8.54
CA PRO A 213 5.34 10.37 -8.30
C PRO A 213 4.77 9.90 -6.95
N VAL A 214 5.18 8.71 -6.48
CA VAL A 214 4.79 8.21 -5.14
C VAL A 214 5.46 9.02 -4.05
N MET A 215 6.75 9.32 -4.20
CA MET A 215 7.52 10.13 -3.24
C MET A 215 7.02 11.57 -3.16
N ASP A 216 6.74 12.19 -4.30
CA ASP A 216 6.20 13.55 -4.39
C ASP A 216 4.83 13.61 -3.68
N ARG A 217 3.99 12.58 -3.86
CA ARG A 217 2.70 12.48 -3.16
C ARG A 217 2.86 12.30 -1.66
N LEU A 218 3.76 11.41 -1.21
CA LEU A 218 4.06 11.20 0.20
C LEU A 218 4.55 12.48 0.87
N ALA A 219 5.48 13.20 0.21
CA ALA A 219 5.99 14.48 0.70
C ALA A 219 4.88 15.54 0.78
N HIS A 220 4.03 15.62 -0.25
CA HIS A 220 2.87 16.50 -0.26
C HIS A 220 1.92 16.20 0.91
N ASP A 221 1.50 14.95 1.10
CA ASP A 221 0.59 14.55 2.18
C ASP A 221 1.19 14.86 3.56
N MET A 222 2.49 14.59 3.75
CA MET A 222 3.19 14.88 5.00
C MET A 222 3.20 16.39 5.30
N ILE A 223 3.59 17.23 4.33
CA ILE A 223 3.62 18.69 4.51
C ILE A 223 2.20 19.22 4.76
N HIS A 224 1.23 18.76 3.96
CA HIS A 224 -0.16 19.17 4.09
C HIS A 224 -0.71 18.87 5.50
N ASP A 225 -0.47 17.66 6.02
CA ASP A 225 -0.93 17.26 7.34
C ASP A 225 -0.21 18.01 8.47
N ILE A 226 1.11 18.25 8.35
CA ILE A 226 1.85 19.09 9.31
C ILE A 226 1.23 20.49 9.39
N LEU A 227 1.01 21.13 8.24
CA LEU A 227 0.44 22.47 8.17
C LEU A 227 -0.99 22.50 8.71
N ARG A 228 -1.83 21.52 8.33
CA ARG A 228 -3.20 21.41 8.83
C ARG A 228 -3.24 21.26 10.34
N LEU A 229 -2.43 20.36 10.90
CA LEU A 229 -2.42 20.09 12.35
C LEU A 229 -1.81 21.23 13.17
N SER A 230 -0.89 22.00 12.60
CA SER A 230 -0.31 23.18 13.27
C SER A 230 -1.30 24.33 13.43
N LYS A 231 -2.27 24.46 12.51
CA LYS A 231 -3.32 25.49 12.61
C LYS A 231 -4.30 25.20 13.73
N VAL A 232 -4.76 23.95 13.83
CA VAL A 232 -5.70 23.51 14.89
C VAL A 232 -5.16 23.83 16.28
N THR A 233 -3.85 23.67 16.51
CA THR A 233 -3.26 23.99 17.82
C THR A 233 -3.26 25.46 18.20
N CYS A 234 -3.25 26.36 17.22
CA CYS A 234 -3.25 27.80 17.52
C CYS A 234 -4.64 28.29 17.95
N ASP A 235 -5.70 27.68 17.41
CA ASP A 235 -7.08 28.09 17.69
C ASP A 235 -7.59 27.54 19.03
N ASP A 236 -7.12 26.37 19.48
CA ASP A 236 -7.48 25.78 20.78
C ASP A 236 -6.73 26.43 21.98
N SER A 237 -5.90 27.45 21.73
CA SER A 237 -5.06 28.13 22.74
C SER A 237 -5.63 29.46 23.24
N VAL A 238 -6.87 29.81 22.89
CA VAL A 238 -7.56 31.06 23.24
C VAL A 238 -8.76 30.77 24.14
#